data_AF-A0A432GXM2-F1
#
_entry.id   AF-A0A432GXM2-F1
#
_cell.length_a   1.000
_cell.length_b   1.000
_cell.length_c   1.000
_cell.angle_alpha   90.00
_cell.angle_beta   90.00
_cell.angle_gamma   90.00
#
_symmetry.space_group_name_H-M   'P 1'
#
loop_
_entity.id
_entity.type
_entity.pdbx_description
1 polymer ?
#
loop_
_entity_poly.entity_id
_entity_poly.type
_entity_poly.pdbx_seq_one_letter_code
_entity_poly.pdbx_strand_id
1 'polypeptide(L)'
;MQTRFLLALAPVLILLLVTPLAPRGLLNSRAAPVPIQSHTTPWPDPEGITILLMGEDPPSRFPGNLQVAAEMGATWIQIAFPSYQRRFDTSSFPVSDRRTPSSEMVSSAIQSARSLGFKVAIHPLLLIQDPTDPHWRGQLDPENLARWFRYYRQWMGNIAQLSERAGADLLFIGSELSSLQIHTMQWQHTADEVREIFSGWISYSANWDDWQQISFARHLDALGINGYIPLSDGSEIHRESLVAH
;
A
#
# COMPACT_ATOMS: atom_id res chain seq x y z
N MET A 1 -16.58 9.98 49.08
CA MET A 1 -17.48 9.00 48.46
C MET A 1 -17.62 9.40 46.99
N GLN A 2 -17.18 8.53 46.06
CA GLN A 2 -17.69 8.42 44.67
C GLN A 2 -17.41 9.60 43.69
N THR A 3 -16.97 9.45 42.43
CA THR A 3 -16.77 8.30 41.54
C THR A 3 -15.79 8.71 40.43
N ARG A 4 -14.87 7.82 40.04
CA ARG A 4 -14.02 7.94 38.85
C ARG A 4 -14.85 7.62 37.60
N PHE A 5 -14.90 8.51 36.60
CA PHE A 5 -15.36 8.17 35.26
C PHE A 5 -14.19 7.66 34.41
N LEU A 6 -14.19 6.36 34.16
CA LEU A 6 -13.41 5.72 33.10
C LEU A 6 -14.16 5.92 31.78
N LEU A 7 -13.61 6.75 30.88
CA LEU A 7 -14.02 6.80 29.49
C LEU A 7 -13.26 5.70 28.74
N ALA A 8 -13.94 4.60 28.45
CA ALA A 8 -13.46 3.59 27.52
C ALA A 8 -13.53 4.16 26.09
N LEU A 9 -12.37 4.32 25.44
CA LEU A 9 -12.27 4.62 24.02
C LEU A 9 -12.66 3.37 23.23
N ALA A 10 -13.86 3.38 22.66
CA ALA A 10 -14.27 2.40 21.66
C ALA A 10 -13.51 2.64 20.34
N PRO A 11 -13.09 1.59 19.60
CA PRO A 11 -12.41 1.76 18.34
C PRO A 11 -13.36 2.37 17.30
N VAL A 12 -12.92 3.45 16.67
CA VAL A 12 -13.62 4.11 15.57
C VAL A 12 -13.65 3.18 14.37
N LEU A 13 -14.83 2.64 14.08
CA LEU A 13 -15.14 1.95 12.84
C LEU A 13 -15.29 3.01 11.75
N ILE A 14 -14.30 3.14 10.85
CA ILE A 14 -14.44 4.01 9.68
C ILE A 14 -15.36 3.30 8.68
N LEU A 15 -16.62 3.73 8.63
CA LEU A 15 -17.60 3.31 7.65
C LEU A 15 -17.46 4.22 6.42
N LEU A 16 -16.84 3.72 5.35
CA LEU A 16 -16.83 4.38 4.03
C LEU A 16 -18.18 4.12 3.34
N LEU A 17 -19.03 5.15 3.30
CA LEU A 17 -20.24 5.16 2.46
C LEU A 17 -19.82 5.42 1.01
N VAL A 18 -19.86 4.38 0.18
CA VAL A 18 -19.73 4.47 -1.28
C VAL A 18 -21.13 4.54 -1.88
N THR A 19 -21.45 5.62 -2.59
CA THR A 19 -22.68 5.74 -3.38
C THR A 19 -22.53 4.96 -4.69
N PRO A 20 -23.58 4.24 -5.18
CA PRO A 20 -23.44 3.40 -6.35
C PRO A 20 -23.69 4.22 -7.61
N LEU A 21 -22.64 4.62 -8.30
CA LEU A 21 -22.69 4.76 -9.76
C LEU A 21 -21.63 3.83 -10.35
N ALA A 22 -22.04 2.60 -10.64
CA ALA A 22 -21.21 1.64 -11.35
C ALA A 22 -21.26 1.92 -12.87
N PRO A 23 -20.14 2.16 -13.55
CA PRO A 23 -20.04 1.82 -14.95
C PRO A 23 -19.74 0.32 -15.05
N ARG A 24 -20.55 -0.36 -15.88
CA ARG A 24 -20.39 -1.78 -16.23
C ARG A 24 -18.98 -2.06 -16.76
N GLY A 25 -18.25 -2.92 -16.08
CA GLY A 25 -16.95 -3.45 -16.50
C GLY A 25 -16.77 -4.88 -16.00
N LEU A 26 -17.62 -5.81 -16.46
CA LEU A 26 -17.34 -7.25 -16.34
C LEU A 26 -15.98 -7.53 -16.99
N LEU A 27 -15.15 -8.32 -16.32
CA LEU A 27 -13.84 -8.81 -16.76
C LEU A 27 -13.90 -9.41 -18.17
N ASN A 28 -13.81 -8.56 -19.19
CA ASN A 28 -13.50 -8.95 -20.56
C ASN A 28 -12.00 -8.73 -20.75
N SER A 29 -11.21 -9.74 -20.40
CA SER A 29 -9.77 -9.78 -20.67
C SER A 29 -9.52 -9.93 -22.17
N ARG A 30 -9.53 -8.80 -22.88
CA ARG A 30 -8.95 -8.66 -24.23
C ARG A 30 -7.62 -7.90 -24.24
N ALA A 31 -7.11 -7.48 -23.08
CA ALA A 31 -5.76 -6.94 -22.99
C ALA A 31 -4.75 -8.08 -23.22
N ALA A 32 -3.86 -7.89 -24.19
CA ALA A 32 -2.76 -8.82 -24.40
C ALA A 32 -1.89 -8.88 -23.12
N PRO A 33 -1.40 -10.07 -22.71
CA PRO A 33 -0.49 -10.17 -21.58
C PRO A 33 0.72 -9.27 -21.83
N VAL A 34 0.96 -8.32 -20.93
CA VAL A 34 2.16 -7.49 -20.97
C VAL A 34 3.33 -8.38 -20.56
N PRO A 35 4.38 -8.53 -21.37
CA PRO A 35 5.56 -9.31 -20.99
C PRO A 35 6.22 -8.65 -19.77
N ILE A 36 6.26 -9.36 -18.65
CA ILE A 36 7.00 -8.96 -17.45
C ILE A 36 8.46 -9.39 -17.67
N GLN A 37 9.42 -8.50 -17.41
CA GLN A 37 10.85 -8.88 -17.46
C GLN A 37 11.12 -9.98 -16.43
N SER A 38 11.74 -11.06 -16.87
CA SER A 38 12.05 -12.21 -16.03
C SER A 38 13.13 -11.85 -15.00
N HIS A 39 12.75 -11.79 -13.73
CA HIS A 39 13.72 -11.94 -12.64
C HIS A 39 14.27 -13.37 -12.68
N THR A 40 15.57 -13.51 -12.41
CA THR A 40 16.21 -14.84 -12.31
C THR A 40 15.68 -15.64 -11.13
N THR A 41 15.10 -14.95 -10.15
CA THR A 41 14.41 -15.53 -9.00
C THR A 41 12.92 -15.61 -9.30
N PRO A 42 12.31 -16.81 -9.25
CA PRO A 42 10.86 -16.96 -9.36
C PRO A 42 10.12 -16.07 -8.35
N TRP A 43 8.98 -15.53 -8.76
CA TRP A 43 8.08 -14.80 -7.86
C TRP A 43 7.70 -15.72 -6.68
N PRO A 44 7.76 -15.23 -5.43
CA PRO A 44 7.74 -16.10 -4.26
C PRO A 44 6.33 -16.49 -3.76
N ASP A 45 5.27 -16.13 -4.48
CA ASP A 45 3.85 -16.31 -4.12
C ASP A 45 3.56 -15.94 -2.65
N PRO A 46 3.40 -14.64 -2.33
CA PRO A 46 3.37 -14.18 -0.93
C PRO A 46 2.07 -14.56 -0.21
N GLU A 47 2.12 -15.61 0.60
CA GLU A 47 1.05 -15.96 1.56
C GLU A 47 1.28 -15.23 2.89
N GLY A 48 0.49 -14.19 3.14
CA GLY A 48 0.71 -13.34 4.31
C GLY A 48 -0.45 -12.44 4.70
N ILE A 49 -0.17 -11.60 5.69
CA ILE A 49 -1.14 -10.62 6.19
C ILE A 49 -0.56 -9.21 6.14
N THR A 50 -1.42 -8.22 5.99
CA THR A 50 -1.04 -6.81 6.12
C THR A 50 -1.19 -6.36 7.56
N ILE A 51 -0.15 -5.73 8.10
CA ILE A 51 -0.16 -5.06 9.39
C ILE A 51 0.06 -3.57 9.15
N LEU A 52 -0.87 -2.74 9.61
CA LEU A 52 -0.72 -1.29 9.62
C LEU A 52 0.22 -0.89 10.76
N LEU A 53 1.26 -0.12 10.44
CA LEU A 53 2.20 0.46 11.38
C LEU A 53 1.97 1.97 11.46
N MET A 54 1.45 2.45 12.60
CA MET A 54 1.23 3.87 12.85
C MET A 54 2.32 4.45 13.74
N GLY A 55 2.73 5.69 13.48
CA GLY A 55 3.71 6.40 14.31
C GLY A 55 3.27 6.66 15.76
N GLU A 56 1.97 6.64 16.00
CA GLU A 56 1.37 6.88 17.31
C GLU A 56 0.94 5.60 18.04
N ASP A 57 1.13 4.43 17.43
CA ASP A 57 0.80 3.17 18.07
C ASP A 57 1.70 2.93 19.29
N PRO A 58 1.18 2.29 20.36
CA PRO A 58 2.01 1.90 21.48
C PRO A 58 3.07 0.88 21.02
N PRO A 59 4.29 0.88 21.59
CA PRO A 59 5.38 0.01 21.14
C PRO A 59 5.06 -1.49 21.12
N SER A 60 4.07 -1.94 21.90
CA SER A 60 3.62 -3.33 21.96
C SER A 60 2.64 -3.73 20.84
N ARG A 61 2.05 -2.77 20.11
CA ARG A 61 1.01 -3.03 19.09
C ARG A 61 1.53 -3.92 17.97
N PHE A 62 2.64 -3.52 17.35
CA PHE A 62 3.20 -4.24 16.21
C PHE A 62 3.72 -5.65 16.60
N PRO A 63 4.49 -5.82 17.69
CA PRO A 63 4.85 -7.16 18.17
C PRO A 63 3.66 -8.08 18.47
N GLY A 64 2.59 -7.55 19.06
CA GLY A 64 1.36 -8.33 19.30
C GLY A 64 0.71 -8.80 18.00
N ASN A 65 0.64 -7.94 16.98
CA ASN A 65 0.11 -8.31 15.67
C ASN A 65 0.97 -9.37 14.96
N LEU A 66 2.31 -9.35 15.13
CA LEU A 66 3.19 -10.38 14.58
C LEU A 66 2.92 -11.76 15.20
N GLN A 67 2.61 -11.83 16.49
CA GLN A 67 2.25 -13.09 17.15
C GLN A 67 0.98 -13.68 16.56
N VAL A 68 -0.06 -12.85 16.40
CA VAL A 68 -1.31 -13.27 15.76
C VAL A 68 -1.06 -13.74 14.32
N ALA A 69 -0.22 -13.03 13.56
CA ALA A 69 0.12 -13.44 12.20
C ALA A 69 0.82 -14.81 12.15
N ALA A 70 1.71 -15.10 13.11
CA ALA A 70 2.37 -16.40 13.23
C ALA A 70 1.36 -17.51 13.55
N GLU A 71 0.42 -17.27 14.46
CA GLU A 71 -0.65 -18.21 14.82
C GLU A 71 -1.58 -18.52 13.64
N MET A 72 -1.76 -17.56 12.72
CA MET A 72 -2.52 -17.74 11.48
C MET A 72 -1.74 -18.48 10.38
N GLY A 73 -0.46 -18.81 10.61
CA GLY A 73 0.38 -19.49 9.63
C GLY A 73 0.89 -18.59 8.50
N ALA A 74 0.89 -17.26 8.69
CA ALA A 74 1.45 -16.34 7.69
C ALA A 74 2.95 -16.63 7.48
N THR A 75 3.43 -16.51 6.24
CA THR A 75 4.87 -16.58 5.92
C THR A 75 5.42 -15.21 5.51
N TRP A 76 4.54 -14.30 5.11
CA TRP A 76 4.83 -12.92 4.79
C TRP A 76 4.10 -11.94 5.71
N ILE A 77 4.78 -10.84 6.03
CA ILE A 77 4.19 -9.66 6.66
C ILE A 77 4.31 -8.48 5.69
N GLN A 78 3.18 -7.96 5.24
CA GLN A 78 3.14 -6.67 4.56
C GLN A 78 3.00 -5.57 5.61
N ILE A 79 4.06 -4.78 5.80
CA ILE A 79 4.06 -3.62 6.68
C ILE A 79 3.57 -2.42 5.88
N ALA A 80 2.31 -2.06 6.08
CA ALA A 80 1.74 -0.85 5.51
C ALA A 80 1.89 0.32 6.47
N PHE A 81 2.24 1.51 5.99
CA PHE A 81 2.30 2.70 6.84
C PHE A 81 1.94 3.97 6.07
N PRO A 82 1.27 4.94 6.73
CA PRO A 82 0.92 6.18 6.07
C PRO A 82 2.11 7.13 5.98
N SER A 83 2.15 7.90 4.90
CA SER A 83 2.85 9.17 4.74
C SER A 83 1.85 10.16 4.14
N TYR A 84 2.08 11.46 4.29
CA TYR A 84 1.06 12.43 3.92
C TYR A 84 1.56 13.47 2.94
N GLN A 85 0.67 13.94 2.07
CA GLN A 85 0.73 15.28 1.49
C GLN A 85 -0.43 16.12 2.05
N ARG A 86 -0.34 17.45 1.94
CA ARG A 86 -1.32 18.33 2.61
C ARG A 86 -2.71 18.22 2.01
N ARG A 87 -2.83 18.42 0.70
CA ARG A 87 -4.07 18.43 -0.11
C ARG A 87 -3.85 17.69 -1.42
N PHE A 88 -4.90 17.39 -2.18
CA PHE A 88 -4.83 16.67 -3.46
C PHE A 88 -3.92 17.34 -4.51
N ASP A 89 -3.88 18.68 -4.50
CA ASP A 89 -3.15 19.54 -5.44
C ASP A 89 -1.70 19.88 -5.01
N THR A 90 -1.30 19.40 -3.84
CA THR A 90 0.02 19.70 -3.26
C THR A 90 1.14 19.08 -4.10
N SER A 91 2.14 19.89 -4.46
CA SER A 91 3.29 19.46 -5.27
C SER A 91 4.56 19.13 -4.46
N SER A 92 4.49 19.11 -3.13
CA SER A 92 5.61 18.83 -2.22
C SER A 92 5.19 17.90 -1.09
N PHE A 93 5.97 16.85 -0.84
CA PHE A 93 5.67 15.84 0.17
C PHE A 93 6.96 15.02 0.47
N PRO A 94 6.95 14.18 1.53
CA PRO A 94 5.92 14.07 2.57
C PRO A 94 5.86 15.30 3.48
N VAL A 95 4.69 15.57 4.07
CA VAL A 95 4.52 16.52 5.18
C VAL A 95 4.60 15.78 6.51
N SER A 96 5.06 16.47 7.55
CA SER A 96 5.14 15.88 8.90
C SER A 96 3.75 15.59 9.46
N ASP A 97 3.57 14.38 9.99
CA ASP A 97 2.35 13.94 10.66
C ASP A 97 2.71 12.87 11.69
N ARG A 98 2.17 12.97 12.92
CA ARG A 98 2.42 12.02 14.02
C ARG A 98 2.00 10.58 13.68
N ARG A 99 1.09 10.40 12.73
CA ARG A 99 0.64 9.09 12.27
C ARG A 99 1.67 8.39 11.39
N THR A 100 2.58 9.14 10.77
CA THR A 100 3.69 8.59 9.98
C THR A 100 4.72 8.00 10.94
N PRO A 101 5.02 6.69 10.89
CA PRO A 101 6.08 6.12 11.71
C PRO A 101 7.44 6.69 11.33
N SER A 102 8.35 6.78 12.30
CA SER A 102 9.73 7.18 12.02
C SER A 102 10.47 6.10 11.23
N SER A 103 11.56 6.48 10.57
CA SER A 103 12.45 5.54 9.88
C SER A 103 12.96 4.43 10.80
N GLU A 104 13.24 4.75 12.06
CA GLU A 104 13.67 3.79 13.08
C GLU A 104 12.56 2.80 13.40
N MET A 105 11.32 3.28 13.55
CA MET A 105 10.15 2.41 13.79
C MET A 105 9.94 1.44 12.64
N VAL A 106 10.00 1.91 11.38
CA VAL A 106 9.86 1.03 10.21
C VAL A 106 11.01 0.01 10.15
N SER A 107 12.24 0.44 10.40
CA SER A 107 13.42 -0.46 10.42
C SER A 107 13.29 -1.53 11.50
N SER A 108 12.91 -1.15 12.72
CA SER A 108 12.69 -2.08 13.83
C SER A 108 11.52 -3.03 13.56
N ALA A 109 10.46 -2.57 12.88
CA ALA A 109 9.33 -3.42 12.49
C ALA A 109 9.77 -4.49 11.48
N ILE A 110 10.53 -4.11 10.45
CA ILE A 110 11.12 -5.07 9.47
C ILE A 110 11.97 -6.10 10.20
N GLN A 111 12.91 -5.66 11.03
CA GLN A 111 13.83 -6.55 11.74
C GLN A 111 13.11 -7.48 12.72
N SER A 112 12.06 -7.00 13.39
CA SER A 112 11.25 -7.81 14.30
C SER A 112 10.45 -8.88 13.55
N ALA A 113 9.91 -8.58 12.37
CA ALA A 113 9.25 -9.58 11.54
C ALA A 113 10.27 -10.63 11.03
N ARG A 114 11.43 -10.18 10.54
CA ARG A 114 12.47 -11.09 10.05
C ARG A 114 13.04 -12.00 11.14
N SER A 115 13.19 -11.51 12.37
CA SER A 115 13.70 -12.33 13.48
C SER A 115 12.74 -13.47 13.88
N LEU A 116 11.46 -13.35 13.51
CA LEU A 116 10.45 -14.40 13.64
C LEU A 116 10.35 -15.31 12.40
N GLY A 117 11.20 -15.11 11.39
CA GLY A 117 11.26 -15.93 10.18
C GLY A 117 10.32 -15.49 9.06
N PHE A 118 9.60 -14.36 9.20
CA PHE A 118 8.77 -13.83 8.13
C PHE A 118 9.60 -13.21 7.01
N LYS A 119 9.12 -13.34 5.78
CA LYS A 119 9.47 -12.41 4.70
C LYS A 119 8.68 -11.12 4.85
N VAL A 120 9.25 -10.00 4.41
CA VAL A 120 8.69 -8.66 4.67
C VAL A 120 8.44 -7.91 3.37
N ALA A 121 7.21 -7.44 3.19
CA ALA A 121 6.83 -6.50 2.14
C ALA A 121 6.59 -5.11 2.73
N ILE A 122 7.15 -4.07 2.12
CA ILE A 122 7.01 -2.68 2.55
C ILE A 122 6.02 -1.96 1.66
N HIS A 123 4.96 -1.43 2.26
CA HIS A 123 3.84 -0.80 1.56
C HIS A 123 3.58 0.63 2.08
N PRO A 124 4.35 1.63 1.62
CA PRO A 124 4.10 3.02 1.98
C PRO A 124 2.80 3.52 1.31
N LEU A 125 1.94 4.16 2.10
CA LEU A 125 0.66 4.70 1.66
C LEU A 125 0.71 6.24 1.68
N LEU A 126 0.64 6.88 0.51
CA LEU A 126 0.54 8.34 0.43
C LEU A 126 -0.93 8.77 0.61
N LEU A 127 -1.22 9.49 1.69
CA LEU A 127 -2.56 9.95 2.07
C LEU A 127 -2.65 11.49 2.07
N ILE A 128 -3.87 12.01 2.08
CA ILE A 128 -4.14 13.44 2.23
C ILE A 128 -4.30 13.77 3.73
N GLN A 129 -3.59 14.80 4.20
CA GLN A 129 -3.58 15.21 5.60
C GLN A 129 -4.78 16.08 5.96
N ASP A 130 -5.14 17.03 5.10
CA ASP A 130 -6.21 17.99 5.32
C ASP A 130 -7.56 17.25 5.40
N PRO A 131 -8.22 17.21 6.58
CA PRO A 131 -9.47 16.47 6.74
C PRO A 131 -10.66 17.15 6.03
N THR A 132 -10.48 18.38 5.54
CA THR A 132 -11.50 19.11 4.78
C THR A 132 -11.39 18.87 3.27
N ASP A 133 -10.32 18.20 2.82
CA ASP A 133 -10.14 17.82 1.43
C ASP A 133 -10.98 16.56 1.14
N PRO A 134 -11.95 16.62 0.20
CA PRO A 134 -12.83 15.49 -0.08
C PRO A 134 -12.16 14.42 -0.95
N HIS A 135 -10.98 14.69 -1.50
CA HIS A 135 -10.31 13.78 -2.40
C HIS A 135 -9.65 12.62 -1.65
N TRP A 136 -9.45 11.52 -2.36
CA TRP A 136 -8.60 10.42 -1.92
C TRP A 136 -7.34 10.34 -2.80
N ARG A 137 -6.38 9.49 -2.43
CA ARG A 137 -5.06 9.41 -3.09
C ARG A 137 -5.08 9.00 -4.57
N GLY A 138 -6.17 8.45 -5.07
CA GLY A 138 -6.36 8.19 -6.50
C GLY A 138 -6.79 9.42 -7.30
N GLN A 139 -7.09 10.53 -6.63
CA GLN A 139 -7.51 11.81 -7.22
C GLN A 139 -6.49 12.92 -7.00
N LEU A 140 -5.23 12.57 -6.74
CA LEU A 140 -4.16 13.58 -6.65
C LEU A 140 -4.03 14.31 -7.98
N ASP A 141 -3.94 15.64 -7.94
CA ASP A 141 -3.76 16.48 -9.12
C ASP A 141 -2.75 17.59 -8.82
N PRO A 142 -1.45 17.27 -8.66
CA PRO A 142 -0.46 18.23 -8.22
C PRO A 142 -0.32 19.39 -9.19
N GLU A 143 -0.40 20.64 -8.69
CA GLU A 143 -0.25 21.87 -9.51
C GLU A 143 1.02 21.87 -10.39
N ASN A 144 2.10 21.24 -9.91
CA ASN A 144 3.34 21.04 -10.62
C ASN A 144 3.77 19.58 -10.55
N LEU A 145 3.33 18.81 -11.55
CA LEU A 145 3.60 17.39 -11.70
C LEU A 145 5.10 17.04 -11.67
N ALA A 146 5.94 17.82 -12.36
CA ALA A 146 7.38 17.57 -12.42
C ALA A 146 8.03 17.74 -11.03
N ARG A 147 7.61 18.77 -10.29
CA ARG A 147 8.04 19.00 -8.91
C ARG A 147 7.56 17.86 -8.01
N TRP A 148 6.30 17.43 -8.16
CA TRP A 148 5.74 16.33 -7.38
C TRP A 148 6.55 15.05 -7.58
N PHE A 149 6.79 14.61 -8.81
CA PHE A 149 7.55 13.38 -9.08
C PHE A 149 9.00 13.45 -8.59
N ARG A 150 9.63 14.63 -8.60
CA ARG A 150 10.96 14.82 -8.00
C ARG A 150 10.95 14.55 -6.49
N TYR A 151 9.95 15.08 -5.77
CA TYR A 151 9.80 14.78 -4.34
C TYR A 151 9.38 13.31 -4.11
N TYR A 152 8.58 12.73 -5.01
CA TYR A 152 8.19 11.32 -4.96
C TYR A 152 9.38 10.41 -4.96
N ARG A 153 10.26 10.60 -5.94
CA ARG A 153 11.44 9.77 -6.09
C ARG A 153 12.44 9.97 -4.97
N GLN A 154 12.61 11.19 -4.45
CA GLN A 154 13.41 11.41 -3.25
C GLN A 154 12.84 10.64 -2.03
N TRP A 155 11.52 10.69 -1.83
CA TRP A 155 10.84 9.97 -0.76
C TRP A 155 10.95 8.45 -0.91
N MET A 156 10.69 7.93 -2.12
CA MET A 156 10.83 6.51 -2.42
C MET A 156 12.28 6.02 -2.31
N GLY A 157 13.26 6.82 -2.71
CA GLY A 157 14.67 6.51 -2.55
C GLY A 157 15.06 6.34 -1.08
N ASN A 158 14.55 7.20 -0.19
CA ASN A 158 14.76 7.06 1.26
C ASN A 158 14.12 5.77 1.80
N ILE A 159 12.92 5.41 1.34
CA ILE A 159 12.24 4.16 1.72
C ILE A 159 12.99 2.95 1.17
N ALA A 160 13.47 3.00 -0.08
CA ALA A 160 14.26 1.94 -0.70
C ALA A 160 15.55 1.69 0.07
N GLN A 161 16.28 2.75 0.45
CA GLN A 161 17.49 2.66 1.26
C GLN A 161 17.22 2.05 2.64
N LEU A 162 16.11 2.46 3.28
CA LEU A 162 15.69 1.89 4.56
C LEU A 162 15.35 0.40 4.41
N SER A 163 14.59 0.07 3.38
CA SER A 163 14.13 -1.29 3.08
C SER A 163 15.31 -2.21 2.80
N GLU A 164 16.28 -1.78 2.00
CA GLU A 164 17.51 -2.51 1.72
C GLU A 164 18.31 -2.77 3.00
N ARG A 165 18.59 -1.72 3.78
CA ARG A 165 19.39 -1.84 5.02
C ARG A 165 18.72 -2.71 6.08
N ALA A 166 17.40 -2.67 6.17
CA ALA A 166 16.65 -3.47 7.14
C ALA A 166 16.34 -4.89 6.64
N GLY A 167 16.61 -5.17 5.35
CA GLY A 167 16.43 -6.47 4.72
C GLY A 167 14.99 -6.77 4.33
N ALA A 168 14.18 -5.80 3.90
CA ALA A 168 12.87 -6.12 3.31
C ALA A 168 13.03 -6.96 2.03
N ASP A 169 12.05 -7.81 1.72
CA ASP A 169 12.09 -8.70 0.57
C ASP A 169 11.32 -8.11 -0.63
N LEU A 170 10.27 -7.32 -0.38
CA LEU A 170 9.43 -6.68 -1.38
C LEU A 170 9.17 -5.21 -1.03
N LEU A 171 9.18 -4.32 -2.02
CA LEU A 171 8.82 -2.90 -1.87
C LEU A 171 7.75 -2.48 -2.88
N PHE A 172 6.64 -1.95 -2.38
CA PHE A 172 5.65 -1.28 -3.21
C PHE A 172 6.08 0.16 -3.49
N ILE A 173 6.27 0.50 -4.77
CA ILE A 173 6.69 1.85 -5.19
C ILE A 173 5.53 2.83 -5.34
N GLY A 174 4.29 2.38 -5.14
CA GLY A 174 3.08 3.20 -5.16
C GLY A 174 1.83 2.38 -4.84
N SER A 175 0.76 3.07 -4.43
CA SER A 175 -0.49 2.46 -3.98
C SER A 175 -1.70 3.31 -4.36
N GLU A 176 -2.49 2.84 -5.33
CA GLU A 176 -3.74 3.43 -5.82
C GLU A 176 -3.62 4.92 -6.19
N LEU A 177 -2.52 5.32 -6.82
CA LEU A 177 -2.35 6.68 -7.33
C LEU A 177 -2.94 6.81 -8.74
N SER A 178 -4.22 6.42 -8.89
CA SER A 178 -4.96 6.26 -10.16
C SER A 178 -4.76 7.41 -11.15
N SER A 179 -5.04 8.64 -10.75
CA SER A 179 -4.86 9.84 -11.60
C SER A 179 -3.43 10.01 -12.13
N LEU A 180 -2.43 9.47 -11.43
CA LEU A 180 -1.02 9.60 -11.77
C LEU A 180 -0.48 8.40 -12.55
N GLN A 181 -1.21 7.29 -12.66
CA GLN A 181 -0.76 6.06 -13.34
C GLN A 181 -0.48 6.28 -14.84
N ILE A 182 -1.19 7.23 -15.46
CA ILE A 182 -0.99 7.60 -16.88
C ILE A 182 0.42 8.11 -17.18
N HIS A 183 1.16 8.59 -16.18
CA HIS A 183 2.51 9.13 -16.32
C HIS A 183 3.57 8.02 -16.38
N THR A 184 3.42 7.11 -17.35
CA THR A 184 4.23 5.89 -17.51
C THR A 184 5.74 6.15 -17.44
N MET A 185 6.24 7.19 -18.12
CA MET A 185 7.67 7.52 -18.09
C MET A 185 8.17 7.95 -16.71
N GLN A 186 7.33 8.64 -15.93
CA GLN A 186 7.70 9.04 -14.56
C GLN A 186 7.74 7.84 -13.64
N TRP A 187 6.79 6.90 -13.78
CA TRP A 187 6.77 5.65 -13.01
C TRP A 187 7.90 4.70 -13.37
N GLN A 188 8.24 4.59 -14.66
CA GLN A 188 9.43 3.86 -15.09
C GLN A 188 10.69 4.44 -14.43
N HIS A 189 10.87 5.77 -14.47
CA HIS A 189 12.01 6.41 -13.83
C HIS A 189 12.04 6.18 -12.32
N THR A 190 10.87 6.21 -11.65
CA THR A 190 10.77 5.85 -10.22
C THR A 190 11.20 4.40 -9.97
N ALA A 191 10.76 3.45 -10.80
CA ALA A 191 11.15 2.04 -10.67
C ALA A 191 12.66 1.85 -10.88
N ASP A 192 13.23 2.51 -11.89
CA ASP A 192 14.66 2.46 -12.20
C ASP A 192 15.50 3.03 -11.02
N GLU A 193 15.16 4.21 -10.49
CA GLU A 193 15.86 4.81 -9.33
C GLU A 193 15.74 3.93 -8.07
N VAL A 194 14.60 3.27 -7.85
CA VAL A 194 14.43 2.34 -6.73
C VAL A 194 15.30 1.09 -6.91
N ARG A 195 15.40 0.53 -8.12
CA ARG A 195 16.23 -0.66 -8.41
C ARG A 195 17.72 -0.42 -8.27
N GLU A 196 18.18 0.82 -8.43
CA GLU A 196 19.58 1.18 -8.14
C GLU A 196 19.92 1.05 -6.64
N ILE A 197 18.92 1.06 -5.77
CA ILE A 197 19.07 1.09 -4.32
C ILE A 197 18.64 -0.23 -3.66
N PHE A 198 17.49 -0.78 -4.08
CA PHE A 198 16.83 -1.92 -3.46
C PHE A 198 16.97 -3.17 -4.34
N SER A 199 17.52 -4.23 -3.77
CA SER A 199 17.83 -5.48 -4.47
C SER A 199 16.69 -6.51 -4.43
N GLY A 200 15.68 -6.28 -3.58
CA GLY A 200 14.48 -7.11 -3.49
C GLY A 200 13.48 -6.87 -4.64
N TRP A 201 12.33 -7.54 -4.55
CA TRP A 201 11.27 -7.40 -5.55
C TRP A 201 10.60 -6.02 -5.44
N ILE A 202 10.27 -5.40 -6.57
CA ILE A 202 9.47 -4.17 -6.61
C ILE A 202 8.08 -4.43 -7.20
N SER A 203 7.08 -3.79 -6.60
CA SER A 203 5.69 -3.88 -7.05
C SER A 203 4.99 -2.53 -6.99
N TYR A 204 3.77 -2.48 -7.51
CA TYR A 204 2.86 -1.35 -7.40
C TYR A 204 1.48 -1.92 -7.04
N SER A 205 0.79 -1.28 -6.10
CA SER A 205 -0.53 -1.69 -5.65
C SER A 205 -1.59 -0.88 -6.41
N ALA A 206 -2.24 -1.50 -7.39
CA ALA A 206 -3.28 -0.88 -8.20
C ALA A 206 -4.66 -1.01 -7.54
N ASN A 207 -5.56 -0.07 -7.82
CA ASN A 207 -6.97 -0.25 -7.48
C ASN A 207 -7.60 -1.32 -8.40
N TRP A 208 -8.59 -2.06 -7.91
CA TRP A 208 -9.20 -3.19 -8.64
C TRP A 208 -9.87 -2.81 -9.97
N ASP A 209 -10.28 -1.57 -10.15
CA ASP A 209 -10.97 -1.04 -11.33
C ASP A 209 -10.05 -0.27 -12.30
N ASP A 210 -8.76 -0.11 -11.97
CA ASP A 210 -7.84 0.76 -12.73
C ASP A 210 -6.48 0.11 -13.06
N TRP A 211 -6.31 -1.18 -12.77
CA TRP A 211 -5.02 -1.87 -13.00
C TRP A 211 -4.67 -2.06 -14.49
N GLN A 212 -5.67 -2.10 -15.37
CA GLN A 212 -5.48 -2.41 -16.79
C GLN A 212 -4.71 -1.33 -17.56
N GLN A 213 -4.69 -0.10 -17.04
CA GLN A 213 -4.07 1.06 -17.69
C GLN A 213 -2.59 1.21 -17.33
N ILE A 214 -2.07 0.38 -16.42
CA ILE A 214 -0.72 0.48 -15.85
C ILE A 214 0.32 -0.08 -16.83
N SER A 215 0.68 0.75 -17.81
CA SER A 215 1.65 0.39 -18.86
C SER A 215 3.08 0.21 -18.34
N PHE A 216 3.40 0.78 -17.17
CA PHE A 216 4.70 0.61 -16.52
C PHE A 216 4.84 -0.72 -15.76
N ALA A 217 3.81 -1.56 -15.70
CA ALA A 217 3.85 -2.86 -15.01
C ALA A 217 4.98 -3.78 -15.51
N ARG A 218 5.42 -3.63 -16.77
CA ARG A 218 6.58 -4.35 -17.34
C ARG A 218 7.92 -4.05 -16.66
N HIS A 219 8.00 -2.96 -15.90
CA HIS A 219 9.18 -2.53 -15.14
C HIS A 219 9.11 -2.97 -13.66
N LEU A 220 8.06 -3.72 -13.29
CA LEU A 220 7.87 -4.28 -11.95
C LEU A 220 8.11 -5.79 -11.97
N ASP A 221 8.37 -6.36 -10.81
CA ASP A 221 8.48 -7.82 -10.64
C ASP A 221 7.09 -8.47 -10.63
N ALA A 222 6.11 -7.77 -10.05
CA ALA A 222 4.70 -8.12 -10.09
C ALA A 222 3.83 -6.86 -9.97
N LEU A 223 2.62 -6.91 -10.51
CA LEU A 223 1.59 -5.90 -10.26
C LEU A 223 0.64 -6.40 -9.17
N GLY A 224 0.59 -5.71 -8.04
CA GLY A 224 -0.38 -5.95 -6.99
C GLY A 224 -1.72 -5.29 -7.31
N ILE A 225 -2.83 -5.90 -6.89
CA ILE A 225 -4.18 -5.36 -7.07
C ILE A 225 -4.90 -5.40 -5.72
N ASN A 226 -5.44 -4.27 -5.27
CA ASN A 226 -6.30 -4.21 -4.09
C ASN A 226 -7.70 -4.69 -4.45
N GLY A 227 -7.88 -6.01 -4.37
CA GLY A 227 -9.06 -6.74 -4.86
C GLY A 227 -10.32 -6.59 -4.02
N TYR A 228 -10.87 -5.38 -3.90
CA TYR A 228 -12.22 -5.16 -3.37
C TYR A 228 -13.29 -5.46 -4.44
N ILE A 229 -13.21 -6.65 -5.05
CA ILE A 229 -14.12 -7.08 -6.11
C ILE A 229 -15.46 -7.46 -5.45
N PRO A 230 -16.59 -6.86 -5.89
CA PRO A 230 -17.90 -7.22 -5.36
C PRO A 230 -18.19 -8.72 -5.50
N LEU A 231 -18.70 -9.33 -4.43
CA LEU A 231 -19.08 -10.75 -4.41
C LEU A 231 -20.36 -11.04 -5.22
N SER A 232 -21.14 -10.01 -5.56
CA SER A 232 -22.26 -10.08 -6.51
C SER A 232 -22.45 -8.74 -7.22
N ASP A 233 -23.18 -8.77 -8.33
CA ASP A 233 -23.58 -7.62 -9.13
C ASP A 233 -24.84 -6.91 -8.59
N GLY A 234 -25.21 -7.19 -7.33
CA GLY A 234 -26.40 -6.63 -6.68
C GLY A 234 -27.58 -7.60 -6.53
N SER A 235 -27.42 -8.88 -6.89
CA SER A 235 -28.33 -9.94 -6.43
C SER A 235 -28.05 -10.32 -4.96
N GLU A 236 -29.11 -10.64 -4.20
CA GLU A 236 -28.98 -11.17 -2.83
C GLU A 236 -28.01 -12.36 -2.82
N ILE A 237 -26.93 -12.24 -2.04
CA ILE A 237 -25.97 -13.31 -1.83
C ILE A 237 -26.54 -14.21 -0.73
N HIS A 238 -27.00 -15.39 -1.09
CA HIS A 238 -27.30 -16.43 -0.10
C HIS A 238 -26.00 -17.06 0.39
N ARG A 239 -25.85 -17.25 1.70
CA ARG A 239 -24.63 -17.77 2.35
C ARG A 239 -24.09 -19.07 1.72
N GLU A 240 -24.96 -19.86 1.13
CA GLU A 240 -24.64 -21.12 0.44
C GLU A 240 -23.84 -20.92 -0.86
N SER A 241 -23.96 -19.77 -1.53
CA SER A 241 -23.23 -19.47 -2.77
C SER A 241 -21.79 -19.03 -2.56
N LEU A 242 -21.36 -18.80 -1.31
CA LEU A 242 -20.01 -18.32 -0.97
C LEU A 242 -19.00 -19.43 -0.67
N VAL A 243 -19.44 -20.68 -0.52
CA VAL A 243 -18.59 -21.83 -0.11
C VAL A 243 -18.19 -22.70 -1.31
N ALA A 244 -18.68 -22.38 -2.52
CA ALA A 244 -18.57 -23.25 -3.68
C ALA A 244 -17.45 -22.89 -4.70
N HIS A 245 -16.55 -21.95 -4.38
CA HIS A 245 -15.48 -21.52 -5.28
C HIS A 245 -14.11 -21.61 -4.61
#